data_AF-A0A929HET9-F1
#
_entry.id   AF-A0A929HET9-F1
#
_cell.length_a   1.000
_cell.length_b   1.000
_cell.length_c   1.000
_cell.angle_alpha   90.00
_cell.angle_beta   90.00
_cell.angle_gamma   90.00
#
_symmetry.space_group_name_H-M   'P 1'
#
loop_
_entity.id
_entity.type
_entity.pdbx_description
1 polymer ?
#
loop_
_entity_poly.entity_id
_entity_poly.type
_entity_poly.pdbx_seq_one_letter_code
_entity_poly.pdbx_strand_id
1 'polypeptide(L)'
;YIYEPKPSVVLNALLPRFVEMQVYHAILELIASEQSARMVAMRSASDNARDVIEDLTLTLNKARQETITNEICDICGGAEALTR
;
A
#
# COMPACT_ATOMS: atom_id res chain seq x y z
N TYR A 1 19.76 48.05 -18.97
CA TYR A 1 20.66 47.15 -18.25
C TYR A 1 21.97 47.03 -19.01
N ILE A 2 23.10 47.22 -18.35
CA ILE A 2 24.43 47.03 -18.93
C ILE A 2 24.78 45.55 -18.73
N TYR A 3 24.93 44.80 -19.81
CA TYR A 3 25.30 43.37 -19.79
C TYR A 3 26.77 43.24 -20.15
N GLU A 4 27.57 42.66 -19.28
CA GLU A 4 28.97 42.34 -19.52
C GLU A 4 29.10 40.83 -19.67
N PRO A 5 29.68 40.27 -20.77
CA PRO A 5 30.43 40.94 -21.85
C PRO A 5 29.56 41.48 -23.00
N LYS A 6 28.52 40.74 -23.43
CA LYS A 6 27.46 41.17 -24.36
C LYS A 6 26.19 40.39 -24.06
N PRO A 7 24.98 40.94 -24.27
CA PRO A 7 23.72 40.23 -24.03
C PRO A 7 23.64 38.86 -24.73
N SER A 8 24.15 38.74 -25.95
CA SER A 8 24.17 37.48 -26.71
C SER A 8 25.03 36.41 -26.07
N VAL A 9 26.19 36.79 -25.51
CA VAL A 9 27.11 35.85 -24.85
C VAL A 9 26.50 35.33 -23.56
N VAL A 10 25.88 36.22 -22.78
CA VAL A 10 25.18 35.85 -21.55
C VAL A 10 23.99 34.93 -21.84
N LEU A 11 23.17 35.28 -22.85
CA LEU A 11 22.01 34.47 -23.23
C LEU A 11 22.41 33.08 -23.74
N ASN A 12 23.45 32.99 -24.57
CA ASN A 12 23.97 31.72 -25.07
C ASN A 12 24.50 30.81 -23.95
N ALA A 13 25.00 31.38 -22.85
CA ALA A 13 25.43 30.61 -21.68
C ALA A 13 24.25 30.22 -20.77
N LEU A 14 23.23 31.09 -20.64
CA LEU A 14 22.09 30.87 -19.74
C LEU A 14 21.04 29.93 -20.32
N LEU A 15 20.79 29.98 -21.64
CA LEU A 15 19.75 29.17 -22.28
C LEU A 15 19.94 27.66 -22.05
N PRO A 16 21.14 27.07 -22.26
CA PRO A 16 21.36 25.65 -21.98
C PRO A 16 21.11 25.31 -20.51
N ARG A 17 21.61 26.15 -19.59
CA ARG A 17 21.45 25.93 -18.15
C ARG A 17 20.00 26.06 -17.69
N PHE A 18 19.22 26.92 -18.33
CA PHE A 18 17.78 27.02 -18.09
C PHE A 18 17.06 25.75 -18.52
N VAL A 19 17.37 25.20 -19.71
CA VAL A 19 16.78 23.95 -20.19
C VAL A 19 17.18 22.77 -19.28
N GLU A 20 18.45 22.68 -18.87
CA GLU A 20 18.92 21.68 -17.90
C GLU A 20 18.15 21.75 -16.58
N MET A 21 17.94 22.97 -16.05
CA MET A 21 17.16 23.17 -14.82
C MET A 21 15.69 22.76 -14.99
N GLN A 22 15.07 23.04 -16.13
CA GLN A 22 13.69 22.62 -16.40
C GLN A 22 13.56 21.10 -16.43
N VAL A 23 14.49 20.41 -17.10
CA VAL A 23 14.51 18.94 -17.13
C VAL A 23 14.76 18.35 -15.75
N TYR A 24 15.71 18.93 -15.00
CA TYR A 24 15.99 18.48 -13.64
C TYR A 24 14.78 18.65 -12.71
N HIS A 25 14.08 19.78 -12.81
CA HIS A 25 12.85 20.03 -12.06
C HIS A 25 11.76 19.01 -12.39
N ALA A 26 11.53 18.73 -13.68
CA ALA A 26 10.56 17.73 -14.11
C ALA A 26 10.87 16.33 -13.57
N ILE A 27 12.16 15.95 -13.49
CA ILE A 27 12.58 14.67 -12.89
C ILE A 27 12.26 14.63 -11.38
N LEU A 28 12.50 15.73 -10.65
CA LEU A 28 12.17 15.80 -9.23
C LEU A 28 10.65 15.69 -9.00
N GLU A 29 9.83 16.36 -9.81
CA GLU A 29 8.37 16.26 -9.74
C GLU A 29 7.89 14.85 -10.07
N LEU A 30 8.51 14.17 -11.05
CA LEU A 30 8.22 12.79 -11.39
C LEU A 30 8.51 11.85 -10.22
N ILE A 31 9.65 11.98 -9.56
CA ILE A 31 10.02 11.14 -8.40
C ILE A 31 9.05 11.38 -7.24
N ALA A 32 8.71 12.63 -6.94
CA ALA A 32 7.74 12.96 -5.91
C ALA A 32 6.36 12.35 -6.23
N SER A 33 5.91 12.47 -7.48
CA SER A 33 4.65 11.90 -7.95
C SER A 33 4.64 10.37 -7.89
N GLU A 34 5.76 9.73 -8.23
CA GLU A 34 5.96 8.28 -8.16
C GLU A 34 5.86 7.77 -6.73
N GLN A 35 6.50 8.45 -5.77
CA GLN A 35 6.37 8.10 -4.36
C GLN A 35 4.95 8.32 -3.82
N SER A 36 4.28 9.39 -4.24
CA SER A 36 2.88 9.61 -3.86
C SER A 36 1.97 8.49 -4.37
N ALA A 37 2.09 8.13 -5.65
CA ALA A 37 1.34 7.02 -6.24
C ALA A 37 1.63 5.69 -5.55
N ARG A 38 2.90 5.43 -5.22
CA ARG A 38 3.34 4.24 -4.49
C ARG A 38 2.70 4.18 -3.10
N MET A 39 2.69 5.28 -2.35
CA MET A 39 2.06 5.34 -1.03
C MET A 39 0.56 5.06 -1.09
N VAL A 40 -0.14 5.61 -2.08
CA VAL A 40 -1.58 5.35 -2.26
C VAL A 40 -1.83 3.88 -2.60
N ALA A 41 -1.06 3.30 -3.53
CA ALA A 41 -1.17 1.89 -3.88
C ALA A 41 -0.91 0.97 -2.67
N MET A 42 0.11 1.25 -1.87
CA MET A 42 0.43 0.48 -0.67
C MET A 42 -0.61 0.63 0.44
N ARG A 43 -1.24 1.81 0.55
CA ARG A 43 -2.36 2.03 1.46
C ARG A 43 -3.55 1.16 1.05
N SER A 44 -3.94 1.18 -0.23
CA SER A 44 -5.00 0.31 -0.75
C SER A 44 -4.69 -1.17 -0.55
N ALA A 45 -3.44 -1.59 -0.78
CA ALA A 45 -3.03 -2.98 -0.52
C ALA A 45 -3.16 -3.35 0.97
N SER A 46 -2.81 -2.42 1.88
CA SER A 46 -2.92 -2.63 3.32
C SER A 46 -4.38 -2.70 3.78
N ASP A 47 -5.24 -1.86 3.21
CA ASP A 47 -6.66 -1.86 3.53
C ASP A 47 -7.33 -3.16 3.03
N ASN A 48 -7.05 -3.59 1.79
CA ASN A 48 -7.52 -4.89 1.28
C ASN A 48 -7.04 -6.07 2.14
N ALA A 49 -5.79 -6.03 2.62
CA ALA A 49 -5.27 -7.07 3.50
C ALA A 49 -6.00 -7.12 4.84
N ARG A 50 -6.44 -5.97 5.38
CA ARG A 50 -7.24 -5.92 6.62
C ARG A 50 -8.61 -6.57 6.41
N ASP A 51 -9.27 -6.30 5.30
CA ASP A 51 -10.56 -6.90 4.98
C ASP A 51 -10.46 -8.44 4.93
N VAL A 52 -9.41 -8.96 4.27
CA VAL A 52 -9.16 -10.41 4.23
C VAL A 52 -8.88 -10.99 5.62
N ILE A 53 -8.14 -10.27 6.47
CA ILE A 53 -7.87 -10.70 7.85
C ILE A 53 -9.17 -10.78 8.65
N GLU A 54 -10.08 -9.81 8.50
CA GLU A 54 -11.38 -9.80 9.17
C GLU A 54 -12.23 -11.01 8.76
N ASP A 55 -12.32 -11.27 7.46
CA ASP A 55 -13.05 -12.41 6.90
C ASP A 55 -12.50 -13.76 7.40
N LEU A 56 -11.17 -13.91 7.40
CA LEU A 56 -10.51 -15.11 7.90
C LEU A 56 -10.70 -15.27 9.41
N THR A 57 -10.70 -14.17 10.16
CA THR A 57 -10.95 -14.20 11.61
C THR A 57 -12.39 -14.65 11.91
N LEU A 58 -13.36 -14.16 11.15
CA LEU A 58 -14.75 -14.61 11.29
C LEU A 58 -14.88 -16.10 10.97
N THR A 59 -14.25 -16.56 9.87
CA THR A 59 -14.24 -17.96 9.46
C THR A 59 -13.59 -18.86 10.51
N LEU A 60 -12.45 -18.45 11.06
CA LEU A 60 -11.76 -19.15 12.14
C LEU A 60 -12.65 -19.30 13.39
N ASN A 61 -13.34 -18.23 13.78
CA ASN A 61 -14.23 -18.27 14.94
C ASN A 61 -15.43 -19.21 14.73
N LYS A 62 -16.01 -19.22 13.52
CA LYS A 62 -17.08 -20.16 13.15
C LYS A 62 -16.61 -21.60 13.22
N ALA A 63 -15.47 -21.91 12.58
CA ALA A 63 -14.88 -23.25 12.62
C ALA A 63 -14.59 -23.71 14.05
N ARG A 64 -14.05 -22.82 14.90
CA ARG A 64 -13.82 -23.13 16.32
C ARG A 64 -15.11 -23.46 17.06
N GLN A 65 -16.19 -22.70 16.83
CA GLN A 65 -17.48 -22.96 17.46
C GLN A 65 -18.05 -24.31 17.02
N GLU A 66 -17.99 -24.61 15.72
CA GLU A 66 -18.43 -25.89 15.16
C GLU A 66 -17.65 -27.07 15.78
N THR A 67 -16.33 -26.97 15.90
CA THR A 67 -15.50 -27.99 16.56
C THR A 67 -15.94 -28.22 18.01
N ILE A 68 -16.12 -27.14 18.80
CA ILE A 68 -16.57 -27.25 20.21
C ILE A 68 -17.95 -27.92 20.28
N THR A 69 -18.89 -27.53 19.42
CA THR A 69 -20.24 -28.14 19.41
C THR A 69 -20.16 -29.63 19.07
N ASN A 70 -19.35 -30.02 18.08
CA ASN A 70 -19.16 -31.42 17.70
C ASN A 70 -18.54 -32.23 18.84
N GLU A 71 -17.50 -31.70 19.50
CA GLU A 71 -16.89 -32.35 20.68
C GLU A 71 -17.91 -32.56 21.81
N ILE A 72 -18.76 -31.57 22.09
CA ILE A 72 -19.83 -31.69 23.10
C ILE A 72 -20.85 -32.75 22.69
N CYS A 73 -21.27 -32.77 21.41
CA CYS A 73 -22.20 -33.78 20.90
C CYS A 73 -21.62 -35.20 21.03
N ASP A 74 -20.34 -35.39 20.73
CA ASP A 74 -19.65 -36.67 20.88
C ASP A 74 -19.58 -37.11 22.34
N ILE A 75 -19.28 -36.19 23.27
CA ILE A 75 -19.26 -36.47 24.72
C ILE A 75 -20.65 -36.90 25.21
N CYS A 76 -21.70 -36.17 24.83
CA CYS A 76 -23.08 -36.51 25.19
C CYS A 76 -23.50 -37.87 24.61
N GLY A 77 -23.21 -38.12 23.33
CA GLY A 77 -23.51 -39.39 22.67
C GLY A 77 -22.78 -40.57 23.31
N GLY A 78 -21.50 -40.39 23.68
CA GLY A 78 -20.72 -41.41 24.39
C GLY A 78 -21.23 -41.69 25.80
N ALA A 79 -21.64 -40.66 26.55
CA ALA A 79 -22.22 -40.81 27.88
C ALA A 79 -23.56 -41.57 27.87
N GLU A 80 -24.44 -41.24 26.93
CA GLU A 80 -25.71 -41.95 26.72
C GLU A 80 -25.50 -43.43 26.34
N ALA A 81 -24.49 -43.71 25.51
CA ALA A 81 -24.14 -45.08 25.12
C ALA A 81 -23.65 -45.95 26.30
N LEU A 82 -23.05 -45.36 27.32
CA LEU A 82 -22.63 -46.07 28.54
C LEU A 82 -23.78 -46.40 29.50
N THR A 83 -24.91 -45.67 29.39
CA THR A 83 -26.04 -45.80 30.33
C THR A 83 -27.00 -46.93 29.91
N ARG A 84 -26.80 -47.50 28.71
CA ARG A 84 -27.63 -48.57 28.14
C ARG A 84 -26.91 -49.92 28.13
#